data_AF-A0A958XWD3-F1
#
_entry.id   AF-A0A958XWD3-F1
#
_cell.length_a   1.000
_cell.length_b   1.000
_cell.length_c   1.000
_cell.angle_alpha   90.00
_cell.angle_beta   90.00
_cell.angle_gamma   90.00
#
_symmetry.space_group_name_H-M   'P 1'
#
loop_
_entity.id
_entity.type
_entity.pdbx_description
1 polymer ?
#
loop_
_entity_poly.entity_id
_entity_poly.type
_entity_poly.pdbx_seq_one_letter_code
_entity_poly.pdbx_strand_id
1 'polypeptide(L)'
;PDSPDPAVQNDPTQAAYPDELGFDHMQSFFFGVEANPTPDLRASASFNLVGNVANNPINEIFYENIVRDRTGNRSDGNLRLYNADFDWTAKDFDLRGFYRTGHYHWGYEGDFFGLYPEANYGPNLDLYNGEILGIELDGKKAFNGLHAAFGPQLWWGANPAVLVKYGREINHFKVTGVFHEDIDDAPEFVTSIAVPLPKT
;
A
#
# COMPACT_ATOMS: atom_id res chain seq x y z
N PRO A 1 -34.69 -6.38 30.03
CA PRO A 1 -33.32 -5.83 30.21
C PRO A 1 -32.52 -6.84 31.02
N ASP A 2 -32.06 -7.87 30.32
CA ASP A 2 -31.36 -8.98 30.94
C ASP A 2 -29.88 -8.64 30.94
N SER A 3 -29.33 -8.50 32.14
CA SER A 3 -27.90 -8.35 32.35
C SER A 3 -27.19 -9.58 31.77
N PRO A 4 -26.11 -9.42 30.99
CA PRO A 4 -25.39 -10.57 30.45
C PRO A 4 -24.72 -11.37 31.59
N ASP A 5 -24.78 -12.70 31.44
CA ASP A 5 -24.28 -13.71 32.35
C ASP A 5 -22.76 -13.58 32.58
N PRO A 6 -22.27 -13.46 33.83
CA PRO A 6 -20.84 -13.33 34.14
C PRO A 6 -20.00 -14.59 33.84
N ALA A 7 -20.61 -15.70 33.42
CA ALA A 7 -19.92 -16.96 33.18
C ALA A 7 -19.20 -17.07 31.81
N VAL A 8 -19.41 -16.15 30.86
CA VAL A 8 -18.79 -16.21 29.52
C VAL A 8 -17.40 -15.53 29.47
N GLN A 9 -16.98 -14.86 30.56
CA GLN A 9 -15.76 -14.03 30.53
C GLN A 9 -14.44 -14.79 30.81
N ASN A 10 -14.46 -16.12 30.97
CA ASN A 10 -13.27 -16.89 31.39
C ASN A 10 -13.01 -18.13 30.52
N ASP A 11 -13.09 -18.01 29.20
CA ASP A 11 -12.45 -18.99 28.31
C ASP A 11 -11.01 -18.53 28.01
N PRO A 12 -9.97 -19.18 28.56
CA PRO A 12 -8.58 -18.80 28.31
C PRO A 12 -8.13 -18.98 26.85
N THR A 13 -8.98 -19.56 25.99
CA THR A 13 -8.75 -19.63 24.53
C THR A 13 -9.33 -18.44 23.77
N GLN A 14 -10.14 -17.59 24.42
CA GLN A 14 -10.70 -16.36 23.88
C GLN A 14 -10.05 -15.17 24.59
N ALA A 15 -9.14 -14.48 23.92
CA ALA A 15 -8.51 -13.28 24.47
C ALA A 15 -9.56 -12.18 24.68
N ALA A 16 -10.08 -12.07 25.89
CA ALA A 16 -11.04 -11.04 26.29
C ALA A 16 -10.29 -9.72 26.52
N TYR A 17 -10.23 -8.89 25.48
CA TYR A 17 -9.83 -7.49 25.57
C TYR A 17 -11.02 -6.62 25.96
N PRO A 18 -10.85 -5.52 26.73
CA PRO A 18 -9.62 -5.05 27.41
C PRO A 18 -9.46 -5.56 28.86
N ASP A 19 -8.22 -5.62 29.37
CA ASP A 19 -7.86 -6.09 30.72
C ASP A 19 -7.77 -4.98 31.79
N GLU A 20 -7.56 -3.71 31.39
CA GLU A 20 -7.64 -2.53 32.27
C GLU A 20 -8.23 -1.29 31.55
N LEU A 21 -8.47 -0.19 32.27
CA LEU A 21 -8.90 1.10 31.69
C LEU A 21 -7.76 2.12 31.84
N GLY A 22 -7.00 2.39 30.77
CA GLY A 22 -5.91 3.37 30.79
C GLY A 22 -5.07 3.39 29.50
N PHE A 23 -4.37 4.51 29.26
CA PHE A 23 -3.37 4.61 28.20
C PHE A 23 -2.10 3.84 28.61
N ASP A 24 -1.60 2.97 27.76
CA ASP A 24 -0.31 2.27 27.91
C ASP A 24 0.69 2.79 26.84
N HIS A 25 1.90 2.21 26.74
CA HIS A 25 3.00 2.72 25.93
C HIS A 25 2.76 2.49 24.42
N MET A 26 2.87 3.55 23.62
CA MET A 26 2.80 3.49 22.14
C MET A 26 4.13 3.94 21.54
N GLN A 27 5.09 3.03 21.41
CA GLN A 27 6.43 3.36 20.92
C GLN A 27 6.63 2.85 19.49
N SER A 28 6.89 3.76 18.55
CA SER A 28 7.36 3.42 17.20
C SER A 28 8.48 4.36 16.78
N PHE A 29 9.39 3.85 15.96
CA PHE A 29 10.55 4.56 15.47
C PHE A 29 10.72 4.32 13.97
N PHE A 30 10.87 5.39 13.20
CA PHE A 30 11.08 5.32 11.76
C PHE A 30 12.50 5.72 11.40
N PHE A 31 13.12 4.96 10.51
CA PHE A 31 14.40 5.35 9.90
C PHE A 31 14.39 5.10 8.40
N GLY A 32 15.02 5.99 7.65
CA GLY A 32 15.11 5.94 6.19
C GLY A 32 16.55 5.78 5.73
N VAL A 33 16.73 5.05 4.63
CA VAL A 33 17.99 4.92 3.92
C VAL A 33 17.77 5.33 2.47
N GLU A 34 18.62 6.22 1.96
CA GLU A 34 18.64 6.62 0.56
C GLU A 34 20.01 6.28 -0.04
N ALA A 35 20.03 5.73 -1.25
CA ALA A 35 21.21 5.41 -2.02
C ALA A 35 21.16 6.05 -3.41
N ASN A 36 22.27 6.67 -3.80
CA ASN A 36 22.47 7.26 -5.13
C ASN A 36 23.77 6.69 -5.75
N PRO A 37 23.78 5.40 -6.16
CA PRO A 37 25.00 4.74 -6.65
C PRO A 37 25.53 5.34 -7.97
N THR A 38 24.65 5.92 -8.78
CA THR A 38 24.99 6.70 -9.98
C THR A 38 24.14 7.97 -9.99
N PRO A 39 24.52 9.02 -10.76
CA PRO A 39 23.70 10.23 -10.89
C PRO A 39 22.29 9.98 -11.47
N ASP A 40 22.13 8.84 -12.14
CA ASP A 40 20.91 8.46 -12.86
C ASP A 40 20.04 7.46 -12.07
N LEU A 41 20.45 7.04 -10.87
CA LEU A 41 19.74 6.06 -10.05
C LEU A 41 19.60 6.57 -8.61
N ARG A 42 18.37 6.72 -8.15
CA ARG A 42 18.00 6.97 -6.74
C ARG A 42 17.18 5.79 -6.23
N ALA A 43 17.47 5.33 -5.02
CA ALA A 43 16.63 4.37 -4.31
C ALA A 43 16.47 4.82 -2.85
N SER A 44 15.24 4.75 -2.35
CA SER A 44 14.88 5.14 -1.00
C SER A 44 14.03 4.04 -0.35
N ALA A 45 14.24 3.82 0.95
CA ALA A 45 13.44 2.90 1.74
C ALA A 45 13.34 3.41 3.17
N SER A 46 12.12 3.46 3.71
CA SER A 46 11.88 3.74 5.13
C SER A 46 11.38 2.51 5.85
N PHE A 47 11.82 2.34 7.09
CA PHE A 47 11.47 1.23 7.95
C PHE A 47 10.78 1.74 9.20
N ASN A 48 9.80 0.98 9.68
CA ASN A 48 9.15 1.17 10.96
C ASN A 48 9.63 0.09 11.93
N LEU A 49 10.19 0.49 13.06
CA LEU A 49 10.53 -0.37 14.18
C LEU A 49 9.56 -0.08 15.33
N VAL A 50 8.79 -1.08 15.72
CA VAL A 50 7.80 -0.96 16.79
C VAL A 50 8.38 -1.45 18.11
N GLY A 51 8.28 -0.62 19.15
CA GLY A 51 8.79 -0.91 20.48
C GLY A 51 7.78 -1.66 21.33
N ASN A 52 7.62 -1.23 22.59
CA ASN A 52 6.56 -1.73 23.44
C ASN A 52 5.21 -1.14 22.99
N VAL A 53 4.23 -2.00 22.73
CA VAL A 53 2.89 -1.64 22.26
C VAL A 53 1.89 -2.00 23.34
N ALA A 54 1.06 -1.03 23.72
CA ALA A 54 0.01 -1.15 24.71
C ALA A 54 -0.84 -2.41 24.55
N ASN A 55 -0.96 -3.24 25.60
CA ASN A 55 -1.81 -4.46 25.55
C ASN A 55 -3.32 -4.18 25.56
N ASN A 56 -3.69 -2.94 25.78
CA ASN A 56 -5.04 -2.49 26.03
C ASN A 56 -5.58 -1.62 24.88
N PRO A 57 -6.24 -2.21 23.86
CA PRO A 57 -6.80 -1.43 22.77
C PRO A 57 -8.05 -0.68 23.23
N ILE A 58 -8.03 0.65 23.16
CA ILE A 58 -9.22 1.51 23.39
C ILE A 58 -10.20 1.40 22.19
N ASN A 59 -9.74 0.96 21.01
CA ASN A 59 -10.55 0.79 19.80
C ASN A 59 -9.92 -0.21 18.81
N GLU A 60 -10.73 -0.98 18.08
CA GLU A 60 -10.31 -2.07 17.18
C GLU A 60 -9.72 -1.59 15.85
N ILE A 61 -9.80 -0.28 15.55
CA ILE A 61 -9.48 0.33 14.24
C ILE A 61 -8.06 0.97 14.22
N PHE A 62 -7.20 0.71 15.22
CA PHE A 62 -5.92 1.43 15.34
C PHE A 62 -4.70 0.74 14.73
N TYR A 63 -3.74 1.60 14.35
CA TYR A 63 -2.38 1.36 13.84
C TYR A 63 -1.58 0.25 14.54
N GLU A 64 -1.94 -0.13 15.77
CA GLU A 64 -1.26 -1.16 16.57
C GLU A 64 -1.60 -2.61 16.17
N ASN A 65 -2.72 -2.82 15.48
CA ASN A 65 -3.06 -4.14 14.92
C ASN A 65 -2.10 -4.60 13.81
N ILE A 66 -1.24 -3.70 13.31
CA ILE A 66 -0.23 -4.01 12.30
C ILE A 66 0.91 -4.86 12.88
N VAL A 67 1.20 -4.74 14.18
CA VAL A 67 2.27 -5.49 14.88
C VAL A 67 1.73 -6.58 15.78
N ARG A 68 0.44 -6.50 16.16
CA ARG A 68 -0.23 -7.53 16.95
C ARG A 68 -0.65 -8.68 16.03
N ASP A 69 0.19 -9.69 15.98
CA ASP A 69 -0.08 -10.96 15.32
C ASP A 69 -1.35 -11.62 15.88
N ARG A 70 -2.49 -11.48 15.18
CA ARG A 70 -3.73 -12.19 15.52
C ARG A 70 -3.70 -13.70 15.18
N THR A 71 -2.63 -14.19 14.54
CA THR A 71 -2.61 -15.53 13.91
C THR A 71 -1.36 -16.36 14.22
N GLY A 72 -0.41 -15.85 15.00
CA GLY A 72 0.79 -16.56 15.44
C GLY A 72 1.80 -16.90 14.34
N ASN A 73 1.74 -16.24 13.18
CA ASN A 73 2.48 -16.63 11.98
C ASN A 73 3.52 -15.59 11.50
N ARG A 74 3.78 -14.51 12.26
CA ARG A 74 4.73 -13.49 11.80
C ARG A 74 6.17 -13.78 12.27
N SER A 75 7.05 -14.13 11.32
CA SER A 75 8.50 -14.28 11.54
C SER A 75 9.30 -12.97 11.51
N ASP A 76 8.66 -11.85 11.17
CA ASP A 76 9.34 -10.58 10.85
C ASP A 76 9.74 -9.73 12.08
N GLY A 77 9.27 -10.12 13.26
CA GLY A 77 9.50 -9.35 14.49
C GLY A 77 8.94 -7.93 14.42
N ASN A 78 9.64 -6.99 15.05
CA ASN A 78 9.18 -5.62 15.24
C ASN A 78 9.56 -4.65 14.10
N LEU A 79 10.26 -5.13 13.07
CA LEU A 79 10.77 -4.31 11.96
C LEU A 79 9.95 -4.55 10.69
N ARG A 80 9.45 -3.47 10.08
CA ARG A 80 8.70 -3.51 8.83
C ARG A 80 9.25 -2.50 7.83
N LEU A 81 9.29 -2.87 6.54
CA LEU A 81 9.44 -1.90 5.45
C LEU A 81 8.16 -1.05 5.38
N TYR A 82 8.28 0.24 5.66
CA TYR A 82 7.17 1.18 5.67
C TYR A 82 6.80 1.66 4.27
N ASN A 83 7.80 2.10 3.50
CA ASN A 83 7.67 2.47 2.11
C ASN A 83 9.03 2.33 1.39
N ALA A 84 8.98 2.26 0.06
CA ALA A 84 10.17 2.32 -0.77
C ALA A 84 9.84 2.97 -2.12
N ASP A 85 10.82 3.62 -2.71
CA ASP A 85 10.77 4.07 -4.10
C ASP A 85 12.14 3.95 -4.74
N PHE A 86 12.16 3.76 -6.05
CA PHE A 86 13.37 3.94 -6.83
C PHE A 86 13.07 4.66 -8.14
N ASP A 87 14.03 5.41 -8.61
CA ASP A 87 14.01 6.13 -9.89
C ASP A 87 15.30 5.83 -10.64
N TRP A 88 15.16 5.35 -11.88
CA TRP A 88 16.26 5.11 -12.78
C TRP A 88 16.03 5.83 -14.10
N THR A 89 16.79 6.90 -14.30
CA THR A 89 16.80 7.70 -15.51
C THR A 89 17.81 7.13 -16.51
N ALA A 90 17.35 6.29 -17.45
CA ALA A 90 18.21 5.77 -18.50
C ALA A 90 18.17 6.64 -19.77
N LYS A 91 19.08 6.31 -20.70
CA LYS A 91 19.21 6.99 -21.98
C LYS A 91 17.95 6.84 -22.86
N ASP A 92 17.27 5.71 -22.78
CA ASP A 92 16.13 5.37 -23.66
C ASP A 92 14.83 5.11 -22.88
N PHE A 93 14.84 5.21 -21.55
CA PHE A 93 13.66 5.10 -20.70
C PHE A 93 13.86 5.81 -19.35
N ASP A 94 12.77 6.07 -18.62
CA ASP A 94 12.75 6.25 -17.17
C ASP A 94 12.04 5.04 -16.55
N LEU A 95 12.57 4.53 -15.44
CA LEU A 95 11.97 3.42 -14.69
C LEU A 95 11.76 3.87 -13.26
N ARG A 96 10.53 3.78 -12.78
CA ARG A 96 10.14 4.21 -11.44
C ARG A 96 9.49 3.03 -10.75
N GLY A 97 9.89 2.71 -9.53
CA GLY A 97 9.23 1.72 -8.70
C GLY A 97 8.73 2.35 -7.42
N PHE A 98 7.61 1.86 -6.92
CA PHE A 98 6.98 2.37 -5.71
C PHE A 98 6.42 1.23 -4.86
N TYR A 99 6.56 1.35 -3.54
CA TYR A 99 5.91 0.55 -2.52
C TYR A 99 5.39 1.48 -1.44
N ARG A 100 4.07 1.53 -1.23
CA ARG A 100 3.41 2.46 -0.30
C ARG A 100 3.84 3.93 -0.51
N THR A 101 4.18 4.27 -1.76
CA THR A 101 4.51 5.61 -2.23
C THR A 101 3.59 5.93 -3.39
N GLY A 102 3.00 7.13 -3.40
CA GLY A 102 2.02 7.49 -4.40
C GLY A 102 2.63 7.72 -5.78
N HIS A 103 1.80 7.54 -6.81
CA HIS A 103 2.10 7.85 -8.20
C HIS A 103 0.97 8.66 -8.84
N TYR A 104 1.24 9.23 -10.00
CA TYR A 104 0.30 10.11 -10.70
C TYR A 104 -0.60 9.36 -11.69
N HIS A 105 -1.74 9.96 -12.00
CA HIS A 105 -2.69 9.42 -12.98
C HIS A 105 -2.27 9.74 -14.43
N TRP A 106 -2.83 9.01 -15.40
CA TRP A 106 -2.62 9.28 -16.84
C TRP A 106 -3.65 10.21 -17.48
N GLY A 107 -4.59 10.75 -16.70
CA GLY A 107 -5.72 11.54 -17.22
C GLY A 107 -5.32 12.76 -18.07
N TYR A 108 -4.23 13.47 -17.73
CA TYR A 108 -3.75 14.60 -18.54
C TYR A 108 -3.08 14.19 -19.84
N GLU A 109 -2.79 12.90 -20.01
CA GLU A 109 -2.06 12.33 -21.14
C GLU A 109 -3.00 11.56 -22.10
N GLY A 110 -4.30 11.74 -21.94
CA GLY A 110 -5.32 11.17 -22.83
C GLY A 110 -5.97 9.88 -22.31
N ASP A 111 -5.71 9.48 -21.06
CA ASP A 111 -6.53 8.47 -20.39
C ASP A 111 -7.87 9.08 -19.92
N PHE A 112 -8.80 9.21 -20.87
CA PHE A 112 -10.12 9.78 -20.62
C PHE A 112 -10.98 8.95 -19.65
N PHE A 113 -10.74 7.64 -19.61
CA PHE A 113 -11.53 6.70 -18.80
C PHE A 113 -10.97 6.53 -17.39
N GLY A 114 -9.79 7.10 -17.09
CA GLY A 114 -9.15 6.98 -15.79
C GLY A 114 -8.74 5.55 -15.47
N LEU A 115 -8.29 4.80 -16.49
CA LEU A 115 -7.81 3.43 -16.34
C LEU A 115 -6.57 3.35 -15.43
N TYR A 116 -5.76 4.39 -15.41
CA TYR A 116 -4.63 4.53 -14.49
C TYR A 116 -4.85 5.73 -13.55
N PRO A 117 -5.46 5.50 -12.37
CA PRO A 117 -5.79 6.54 -11.42
C PRO A 117 -4.57 7.01 -10.62
N GLU A 118 -4.74 8.10 -9.89
CA GLU A 118 -3.73 8.63 -8.97
C GLU A 118 -3.76 7.84 -7.66
N ALA A 119 -2.59 7.45 -7.14
CA ALA A 119 -2.47 6.64 -5.93
C ALA A 119 -1.87 7.42 -4.74
N ASN A 120 -2.22 8.70 -4.58
CA ASN A 120 -1.82 9.51 -3.43
C ASN A 120 -2.83 9.38 -2.28
N TYR A 121 -2.67 8.31 -1.48
CA TYR A 121 -3.61 7.98 -0.41
C TYR A 121 -3.32 8.64 0.94
N GLY A 122 -2.16 9.31 1.09
CA GLY A 122 -1.78 10.03 2.30
C GLY A 122 -1.88 9.14 3.56
N PRO A 123 -2.44 9.65 4.68
CA PRO A 123 -2.57 8.88 5.93
C PRO A 123 -3.44 7.62 5.82
N ASN A 124 -4.22 7.46 4.75
CA ASN A 124 -5.14 6.33 4.64
C ASN A 124 -4.41 4.99 4.47
N LEU A 125 -3.23 4.95 3.84
CA LEU A 125 -2.42 3.73 3.75
C LEU A 125 -1.98 3.24 5.13
N ASP A 126 -1.81 4.17 6.06
CA ASP A 126 -1.39 3.85 7.42
C ASP A 126 -2.59 3.40 8.26
N LEU A 127 -3.71 4.12 8.16
CA LEU A 127 -4.92 3.82 8.93
C LEU A 127 -5.51 2.45 8.59
N TYR A 128 -5.52 2.09 7.32
CA TYR A 128 -6.16 0.86 6.83
C TYR A 128 -5.17 -0.21 6.39
N ASN A 129 -3.87 -0.01 6.68
CA ASN A 129 -2.80 -0.87 6.22
C ASN A 129 -2.85 -1.14 4.70
N GLY A 130 -3.24 -0.14 3.92
CA GLY A 130 -3.33 -0.24 2.46
C GLY A 130 -1.96 -0.44 1.83
N GLU A 131 -1.89 -1.25 0.78
CA GLU A 131 -0.66 -1.45 0.03
C GLU A 131 -0.84 -0.98 -1.41
N ILE A 132 0.23 -0.41 -1.94
CA ILE A 132 0.39 -0.12 -3.37
C ILE A 132 1.80 -0.51 -3.73
N LEU A 133 1.96 -1.22 -4.84
CA LEU A 133 3.22 -1.76 -5.30
C LEU A 133 3.19 -1.86 -6.82
N GLY A 134 4.17 -1.23 -7.46
CA GLY A 134 4.26 -1.25 -8.89
C GLY A 134 5.55 -0.66 -9.43
N ILE A 135 5.67 -0.79 -10.74
CA ILE A 135 6.74 -0.25 -11.55
C ILE A 135 6.11 0.47 -12.74
N GLU A 136 6.59 1.67 -13.02
CA GLU A 136 6.27 2.49 -14.19
C GLU A 136 7.50 2.58 -15.09
N LEU A 137 7.29 2.48 -16.40
CA LEU A 137 8.32 2.65 -17.42
C LEU A 137 7.85 3.70 -18.43
N ASP A 138 8.65 4.75 -18.62
CA ASP A 138 8.43 5.79 -19.62
C ASP A 138 9.48 5.67 -20.72
N GLY A 139 9.05 5.46 -21.96
CA GLY A 139 9.95 5.36 -23.11
C GLY A 139 10.47 6.73 -23.56
N LYS A 140 11.74 6.79 -23.94
CA LYS A 140 12.38 7.98 -24.52
C LYS A 140 12.78 7.75 -25.98
N LYS A 141 13.03 8.84 -26.69
CA LYS A 141 13.52 8.86 -28.08
C LYS A 141 12.67 8.04 -29.05
N ALA A 142 13.18 6.89 -29.51
CA ALA A 142 12.46 6.01 -30.43
C ALA A 142 11.18 5.45 -29.80
N PHE A 143 11.13 5.37 -28.47
CA PHE A 143 9.98 4.91 -27.70
C PHE A 143 9.21 6.07 -27.05
N ASN A 144 9.45 7.32 -27.47
CA ASN A 144 8.75 8.47 -26.91
C ASN A 144 7.23 8.34 -27.07
N GLY A 145 6.51 8.63 -26.00
CA GLY A 145 5.05 8.49 -25.90
C GLY A 145 4.59 7.09 -25.49
N LEU A 146 5.48 6.11 -25.34
CA LEU A 146 5.17 4.82 -24.74
C LEU A 146 5.32 4.92 -23.22
N HIS A 147 4.29 4.54 -22.49
CA HIS A 147 4.28 4.44 -21.04
C HIS A 147 3.72 3.07 -20.67
N ALA A 148 4.29 2.44 -19.66
CA ALA A 148 3.78 1.18 -19.13
C ALA A 148 3.77 1.22 -17.60
N ALA A 149 2.80 0.58 -17.00
CA ALA A 149 2.72 0.36 -15.56
C ALA A 149 2.41 -1.12 -15.33
N PHE A 150 3.09 -1.73 -14.36
CA PHE A 150 2.89 -3.11 -13.99
C PHE A 150 3.09 -3.30 -12.49
N GLY A 151 2.20 -4.04 -11.85
CA GLY A 151 2.36 -4.33 -10.44
C GLY A 151 1.25 -5.22 -9.89
N PRO A 152 1.49 -5.88 -8.75
CA PRO A 152 0.47 -6.65 -8.06
C PRO A 152 -0.67 -5.78 -7.50
N GLN A 153 -0.41 -4.48 -7.25
CA GLN A 153 -1.42 -3.55 -6.76
C GLN A 153 -1.01 -2.11 -7.11
N LEU A 154 -1.26 -1.70 -8.35
CA LEU A 154 -0.86 -0.37 -8.85
C LEU A 154 -1.52 0.76 -8.03
N TRP A 155 -2.82 0.65 -7.77
CA TRP A 155 -3.55 1.48 -6.83
C TRP A 155 -4.19 0.60 -5.74
N TRP A 156 -4.65 1.21 -4.65
CA TRP A 156 -5.12 0.42 -3.50
C TRP A 156 -6.41 -0.31 -3.85
N GLY A 157 -6.41 -1.63 -3.67
CA GLY A 157 -7.51 -2.52 -4.04
C GLY A 157 -7.48 -2.97 -5.51
N ALA A 158 -6.45 -2.58 -6.28
CA ALA A 158 -6.27 -3.07 -7.65
C ALA A 158 -5.95 -4.56 -7.67
N ASN A 159 -6.42 -5.22 -8.73
CA ASN A 159 -5.90 -6.50 -9.18
C ASN A 159 -4.44 -6.35 -9.66
N PRO A 160 -3.64 -7.43 -9.62
CA PRO A 160 -2.40 -7.49 -10.37
C PRO A 160 -2.65 -7.18 -11.84
N ALA A 161 -2.05 -6.11 -12.35
CA ALA A 161 -2.40 -5.58 -13.67
C ALA A 161 -1.18 -5.09 -14.45
N VAL A 162 -1.36 -5.06 -15.77
CA VAL A 162 -0.47 -4.36 -16.70
C VAL A 162 -1.27 -3.33 -17.48
N LEU A 163 -0.72 -2.12 -17.55
CA LEU A 163 -1.23 -1.04 -18.37
C LEU A 163 -0.16 -0.57 -19.33
N VAL A 164 -0.56 -0.29 -20.56
CA VAL A 164 0.31 0.28 -21.58
C VAL A 164 -0.44 1.42 -22.24
N LYS A 165 0.21 2.58 -22.32
CA LYS A 165 -0.30 3.75 -23.01
C LYS A 165 0.68 4.14 -24.11
N TYR A 166 0.16 4.46 -25.28
CA TYR A 166 0.94 5.04 -26.37
C TYR A 166 0.26 6.27 -26.93
N GLY A 167 0.95 7.42 -26.80
CA GLY A 167 0.50 8.71 -27.30
C GLY A 167 1.32 9.18 -28.50
N ARG A 168 0.66 9.67 -29.54
CA ARG A 168 1.31 10.32 -30.68
C ARG A 168 0.46 11.44 -31.26
N GLU A 169 1.13 12.46 -31.77
CA GLU A 169 0.50 13.52 -32.56
C GLU A 169 0.46 13.14 -34.04
N ILE A 170 -0.74 13.17 -34.63
CA ILE A 170 -1.01 12.89 -36.04
C ILE A 170 -1.69 14.15 -36.61
N ASN A 171 -0.98 14.87 -37.46
CA ASN A 171 -1.38 16.18 -37.99
C ASN A 171 -1.71 17.19 -36.87
N HIS A 172 -3.00 17.48 -36.64
CA HIS A 172 -3.48 18.40 -35.61
C HIS A 172 -4.19 17.67 -34.46
N PHE A 173 -4.10 16.35 -34.41
CA PHE A 173 -4.77 15.52 -33.41
C PHE A 173 -3.75 14.84 -32.51
N LYS A 174 -3.95 14.94 -31.20
CA LYS A 174 -3.25 14.10 -30.21
C LYS A 174 -4.07 12.84 -30.00
N VAL A 175 -3.49 11.70 -30.31
CA VAL A 175 -4.16 10.40 -30.20
C VAL A 175 -3.40 9.58 -29.16
N THR A 176 -4.13 9.11 -28.15
CA THR A 176 -3.61 8.23 -27.11
C THR A 176 -4.42 6.94 -27.11
N GLY A 177 -3.73 5.80 -27.21
CA GLY A 177 -4.30 4.50 -26.92
C GLY A 177 -3.87 4.04 -25.53
N VAL A 178 -4.80 3.54 -24.74
CA VAL A 178 -4.52 2.90 -23.44
C VAL A 178 -5.04 1.46 -23.51
N PHE A 179 -4.20 0.52 -23.10
CA PHE A 179 -4.51 -0.88 -22.91
C PHE A 179 -4.34 -1.20 -21.42
N HIS A 180 -5.27 -1.97 -20.87
CA HIS A 180 -5.28 -2.40 -19.49
C HIS A 180 -5.74 -3.86 -19.45
N GLU A 181 -4.97 -4.70 -18.76
CA GLU A 181 -5.28 -6.11 -18.52
C GLU A 181 -5.00 -6.45 -17.06
N ASP A 182 -6.00 -7.03 -16.39
CA ASP A 182 -5.84 -7.70 -15.10
C ASP A 182 -5.26 -9.09 -15.36
N ILE A 183 -4.09 -9.37 -14.77
CA ILE A 183 -3.32 -10.61 -15.00
C ILE A 183 -3.77 -11.71 -14.03
N ASP A 184 -4.25 -11.32 -12.86
CA ASP A 184 -4.76 -12.21 -11.83
C ASP A 184 -5.83 -11.47 -11.02
N ASP A 185 -6.63 -12.22 -10.28
CA ASP A 185 -7.50 -11.61 -9.29
C ASP A 185 -6.66 -11.26 -8.06
N ALA A 186 -6.92 -10.10 -7.45
CA ALA A 186 -6.35 -9.82 -6.15
C ALA A 186 -6.73 -10.97 -5.20
N PRO A 187 -5.76 -11.53 -4.43
CA PRO A 187 -6.11 -12.43 -3.34
C PRO A 187 -7.19 -11.77 -2.48
N GLU A 188 -8.07 -12.56 -1.85
CA GLU A 188 -8.93 -12.05 -0.77
C GLU A 188 -8.03 -11.57 0.39
N PHE A 189 -7.45 -10.39 0.24
CA PHE A 189 -6.81 -9.69 1.31
C PHE A 189 -7.92 -9.20 2.22
N VAL A 190 -7.79 -9.53 3.49
CA VAL A 190 -8.67 -9.14 4.59
C VAL A 190 -8.54 -7.63 4.81
N THR A 191 -8.93 -6.80 3.84
CA THR A 191 -9.15 -5.37 4.06
C THR A 191 -10.52 -5.21 4.72
N SER A 192 -10.65 -5.78 5.91
CA SER A 192 -11.74 -5.50 6.82
C SER A 192 -11.33 -5.85 8.24
N ILE A 193 -10.51 -4.99 8.84
CA ILE A 193 -10.53 -4.82 10.30
C ILE A 193 -11.69 -3.87 10.69
N ALA A 194 -12.45 -3.36 9.70
CA ALA A 194 -13.44 -2.31 9.88
C ALA A 194 -14.90 -2.80 9.95
N VAL A 195 -15.19 -4.08 9.72
CA VAL A 195 -16.52 -4.64 10.02
C VAL A 195 -16.44 -5.32 11.38
N PRO A 196 -16.98 -4.71 12.45
CA PRO A 196 -17.14 -5.42 13.71
C PRO A 196 -18.03 -6.63 13.45
N LEU A 197 -17.49 -7.83 13.67
CA LEU A 197 -18.31 -9.03 13.69
C LEU A 197 -19.36 -8.84 14.79
N PRO A 198 -20.66 -9.06 14.50
CA PRO A 198 -21.67 -9.03 15.55
C PRO A 198 -21.29 -10.08 16.60
N LYS A 199 -21.26 -9.66 17.87
CA LYS A 199 -21.05 -10.56 19.01
C LYS A 199 -22.12 -11.66 18.95
N THR A 200 -21.73 -12.89 18.63
CA THR A 200 -22.52 -14.09 18.89
C THR A 200 -22.02 -14.75 20.15
#